data_AF-A0A0C3A3I2-F1
#
_entry.id   AF-A0A0C3A3I2-F1
#
_cell.length_a   1.000
_cell.length_b   1.000
_cell.length_c   1.000
_cell.angle_alpha   90.00
_cell.angle_beta   90.00
_cell.angle_gamma   90.00
#
_symmetry.space_group_name_H-M   'P 1'
#
loop_
_entity.id
_entity.type
_entity.pdbx_description
1 polymer ?
#
loop_
_entity_poly.entity_id
_entity_poly.type
_entity_poly.pdbx_seq_one_letter_code
_entity_poly.pdbx_strand_id
1 'polypeptide(L)'
;MIEIAANFFVDLWMRRTFVAAGYSLLLYDYFLTLAEEAKYIWNAPWTPVKVIFLISRYGNLVGQSVILLGELGILDYQSRELCDGYSVCCDVFIIASAEVSHALVLMRAWAIWRCQKTLVISLMVLYTTVIVAVLTVSTIDVIQSSRSMYHSKGLPTRWFL
;
A
#
# COMPACT_ATOMS: atom_id res chain seq x y z
N MET A 1 -12.93 16.42 25.15
CA MET A 1 -13.77 15.75 24.12
C MET A 1 -13.77 16.50 22.78
N ILE A 2 -13.98 17.81 22.75
CA ILE A 2 -13.99 18.60 21.49
C ILE A 2 -12.64 18.53 20.76
N GLU A 3 -11.52 18.65 21.48
CA GLU A 3 -10.17 18.56 20.86
C GLU A 3 -9.87 17.17 20.28
N ILE A 4 -10.28 16.10 20.96
CA ILE A 4 -10.08 14.72 20.48
C ILE A 4 -10.86 14.48 19.19
N ALA A 5 -12.11 14.95 19.14
CA ALA A 5 -12.92 14.85 17.94
C ALA A 5 -12.30 15.65 16.78
N ALA A 6 -11.84 16.88 17.04
CA ALA A 6 -11.19 17.71 16.03
C ALA A 6 -9.94 17.04 15.43
N ASN A 7 -9.06 16.48 16.27
CA ASN A 7 -7.87 15.77 15.81
C ASN A 7 -8.25 14.56 14.95
N PHE A 8 -9.24 13.76 15.38
CA PHE A 8 -9.71 12.61 14.63
C PHE A 8 -10.25 12.99 13.24
N PHE A 9 -11.02 14.08 13.12
CA PHE A 9 -11.51 14.55 11.83
C PHE A 9 -10.38 15.01 10.92
N VAL A 10 -9.38 15.68 11.49
CA VAL A 10 -8.19 16.15 10.75
C VAL A 10 -7.37 14.97 10.24
N ASP A 11 -7.15 13.94 11.06
CA ASP A 11 -6.42 12.72 10.67
C ASP A 11 -7.14 11.97 9.53
N LEU A 12 -8.47 11.83 9.63
CA LEU A 12 -9.31 11.24 8.59
C LEU A 12 -9.24 12.02 7.28
N TRP A 13 -9.30 13.35 7.36
CA TRP A 13 -9.28 14.19 6.18
C TRP A 13 -7.91 14.17 5.50
N MET A 14 -6.83 14.18 6.28
CA MET A 14 -5.48 14.00 5.76
C MET A 14 -5.37 12.68 5.01
N ARG A 15 -5.74 11.56 5.64
CA ARG A 15 -5.66 10.22 5.02
C ARG A 15 -6.38 10.16 3.69
N ARG A 16 -7.64 10.59 3.65
CA ARG A 16 -8.46 10.57 2.42
C ARG A 16 -7.88 11.44 1.31
N THR A 17 -7.38 12.62 1.66
CA THR A 17 -6.79 13.54 0.68
C THR A 17 -5.50 12.98 0.10
N PHE A 18 -4.63 12.38 0.93
CA PHE A 18 -3.40 11.74 0.47
C PHE A 18 -3.69 10.55 -0.46
N VAL A 19 -4.65 9.68 -0.10
CA VAL A 19 -5.03 8.53 -0.94
C VAL A 19 -5.58 9.00 -2.29
N ALA A 20 -6.48 9.99 -2.30
CA ALA A 20 -7.06 10.53 -3.53
C ALA A 20 -6.00 11.22 -4.42
N ALA A 21 -5.09 12.01 -3.84
CA ALA A 21 -4.01 12.66 -4.56
C ALA A 21 -3.03 11.63 -5.15
N GLY A 22 -2.63 10.64 -4.34
CA GLY A 22 -1.74 9.55 -4.78
C GLY A 22 -2.36 8.73 -5.91
N TYR A 23 -3.65 8.39 -5.80
CA TYR A 23 -4.38 7.69 -6.86
C TYR A 23 -4.48 8.50 -8.16
N SER A 24 -4.70 9.82 -8.05
CA SER A 24 -4.74 10.71 -9.21
C SER A 24 -3.39 10.77 -9.93
N LEU A 25 -2.29 10.83 -9.19
CA LEU A 25 -0.93 10.75 -9.75
C LEU A 25 -0.66 9.39 -10.41
N LEU A 26 -1.13 8.31 -9.80
CA LEU A 26 -1.00 6.96 -10.36
C LEU A 26 -1.73 6.84 -11.70
N LEU A 27 -2.95 7.37 -11.79
CA LEU A 27 -3.72 7.42 -13.04
C LEU A 27 -3.02 8.28 -14.10
N TYR A 28 -2.48 9.43 -13.69
CA TYR A 28 -1.76 10.31 -14.59
C TYR A 28 -0.54 9.62 -15.21
N ASP A 29 0.28 8.95 -14.39
CA ASP A 29 1.44 8.17 -14.87
C ASP A 29 1.02 7.01 -15.78
N TYR A 30 -0.11 6.37 -15.47
CA TYR A 30 -0.70 5.33 -16.30
C TYR A 30 -1.09 5.85 -17.69
N PHE A 31 -1.85 6.94 -17.77
CA PHE A 31 -2.26 7.50 -19.07
C PHE A 31 -1.08 7.97 -19.92
N LEU A 32 -0.06 8.55 -19.29
CA LEU A 32 1.13 9.04 -19.99
C LEU A 32 1.90 7.90 -20.67
N THR A 33 2.05 6.78 -19.96
CA THR A 33 2.83 5.64 -20.44
C THR A 33 2.00 4.66 -21.28
N LEU A 34 0.67 4.69 -21.18
CA LEU A 34 -0.24 3.80 -21.93
C LEU A 34 -0.04 3.89 -23.44
N ALA A 35 0.20 5.09 -23.98
CA ALA A 35 0.42 5.28 -25.42
C ALA A 35 1.70 4.58 -25.90
N GLU A 36 2.77 4.64 -25.10
CA GLU A 36 4.02 3.94 -25.40
C GLU A 36 3.88 2.43 -25.17
N GLU A 37 3.20 2.01 -24.11
CA GLU A 37 2.93 0.59 -23.84
C GLU A 37 2.09 -0.04 -24.96
N ALA A 38 1.04 0.62 -25.42
CA ALA A 38 0.21 0.15 -26.54
C ALA A 38 1.04 -0.05 -27.81
N LYS A 39 2.05 0.79 -28.04
CA LYS A 39 2.90 0.69 -29.22
C LYS A 39 3.96 -0.42 -29.10
N TYR A 40 4.65 -0.48 -27.96
CA TYR A 40 5.84 -1.33 -27.76
C TYR A 40 5.53 -2.65 -27.07
N ILE A 41 4.62 -2.66 -26.09
CA ILE A 41 4.30 -3.86 -25.31
C ILE A 41 3.26 -4.70 -26.06
N TRP A 42 2.20 -4.13 -26.62
CA TRP A 42 1.14 -4.92 -27.24
C TRP A 42 1.58 -5.63 -28.52
N ASN A 43 2.53 -5.05 -29.27
CA ASN A 43 3.13 -5.69 -30.45
C ASN A 43 4.27 -6.67 -30.10
N ALA A 44 4.77 -6.69 -28.86
CA ALA A 44 5.85 -7.58 -28.45
C ALA A 44 5.33 -9.00 -28.11
N PRO A 45 6.12 -10.06 -28.38
CA PRO A 45 5.75 -11.43 -28.06
C PRO A 45 5.44 -11.59 -26.56
N TRP A 46 4.48 -12.47 -26.25
CA TRP A 46 4.09 -12.78 -24.87
C TRP A 46 5.24 -13.48 -24.15
N THR A 47 6.00 -12.73 -23.36
CA THR A 47 7.01 -13.26 -22.45
C THR A 47 6.47 -13.32 -21.03
N PRO A 48 6.89 -14.29 -20.21
CA PRO A 48 6.47 -14.37 -18.81
C PRO A 48 6.86 -13.11 -18.02
N VAL A 49 7.97 -12.46 -18.37
CA VAL A 49 8.39 -11.17 -17.79
C VAL A 49 7.37 -10.06 -18.07
N LYS A 50 6.82 -9.99 -19.29
CA LYS A 50 5.76 -9.05 -19.66
C LYS A 50 4.48 -9.28 -18.86
N VAL A 51 4.12 -10.56 -18.63
CA VAL A 51 2.94 -10.91 -17.83
C VAL A 51 3.11 -10.48 -16.37
N ILE A 52 4.25 -10.78 -15.75
CA ILE A 52 4.54 -10.39 -14.37
C ILE A 52 4.52 -8.86 -14.22
N PHE A 53 5.16 -8.15 -15.16
CA PHE A 53 5.16 -6.69 -15.19
C PHE A 53 3.75 -6.10 -15.30
N LEU A 54 2.92 -6.62 -16.21
CA LEU A 54 1.53 -6.21 -16.37
C LEU A 54 0.70 -6.51 -15.12
N ILE A 55 0.83 -7.70 -14.53
CA ILE A 55 0.10 -8.06 -13.30
C ILE A 55 0.48 -7.12 -12.16
N SER A 56 1.76 -6.84 -11.95
CA SER A 56 2.19 -5.90 -10.90
C SER A 56 1.63 -4.50 -11.14
N ARG A 57 1.65 -4.03 -12.40
CA ARG A 57 1.18 -2.69 -12.75
C ARG A 57 -0.35 -2.54 -12.60
N TYR A 58 -1.09 -3.41 -13.26
CA TYR A 58 -2.56 -3.37 -13.29
C TYR A 58 -3.15 -3.84 -11.96
N GLY A 59 -2.49 -4.78 -11.28
CA GLY A 59 -2.83 -5.22 -9.93
C GLY A 59 -2.70 -4.06 -8.93
N ASN A 60 -1.61 -3.28 -9.00
CA ASN A 60 -1.46 -2.07 -8.17
C ASN A 60 -2.58 -1.06 -8.42
N LEU A 61 -2.95 -0.83 -9.69
CA LEU A 61 -4.04 0.08 -10.04
C LEU A 61 -5.39 -0.37 -9.48
N VAL A 62 -5.71 -1.66 -9.60
CA VAL A 62 -6.97 -2.24 -9.09
C VAL A 62 -6.99 -2.29 -7.57
N GLY A 63 -5.90 -2.68 -6.90
CA GLY A 63 -5.91 -2.71 -5.44
C GLY A 63 -5.97 -1.31 -4.83
N GLN A 64 -5.30 -0.32 -5.43
CA GLN A 64 -5.43 1.08 -4.99
C GLN A 64 -6.83 1.65 -5.23
N SER A 65 -7.53 1.24 -6.30
CA SER A 65 -8.92 1.66 -6.49
C SER A 65 -9.85 1.03 -5.44
N VAL A 66 -9.64 -0.24 -5.06
CA VAL A 66 -10.38 -0.88 -3.96
C VAL A 66 -10.15 -0.15 -2.63
N ILE A 67 -8.91 0.20 -2.31
CA ILE A 67 -8.57 0.97 -1.10
C ILE A 67 -9.30 2.32 -1.10
N LEU A 68 -9.25 3.05 -2.21
CA LEU A 68 -9.95 4.34 -2.35
C LEU A 68 -11.46 4.19 -2.16
N LEU A 69 -12.08 3.16 -2.75
CA LEU A 69 -13.51 2.89 -2.60
C LEU A 69 -13.88 2.56 -1.14
N GLY A 70 -13.01 1.85 -0.42
CA GLY A 70 -13.15 1.60 1.02
C GLY A 70 -13.07 2.89 1.84
N GLU A 71 -12.09 3.76 1.57
CA GLU A 71 -11.91 5.04 2.28
C GLU A 71 -13.07 6.03 2.06
N LEU A 72 -13.68 5.98 0.87
CA LEU A 72 -14.89 6.73 0.51
C LEU A 72 -16.16 6.18 1.18
N GLY A 73 -16.10 5.00 1.81
CA GLY A 73 -17.24 4.36 2.45
C GLY A 73 -18.25 3.76 1.47
N ILE A 74 -17.83 3.49 0.22
CA ILE A 74 -18.68 2.85 -0.80
C ILE A 74 -18.75 1.35 -0.55
N LEU A 75 -17.67 0.75 -0.06
CA LEU A 75 -17.61 -0.65 0.35
C LEU A 75 -18.03 -0.76 1.82
N ASP A 76 -19.31 -1.03 2.08
CA ASP A 76 -19.82 -1.25 3.43
C ASP A 76 -19.51 -2.68 3.89
N TYR A 77 -18.56 -2.83 4.81
CA TYR A 77 -18.24 -4.13 5.41
C TYR A 77 -19.17 -4.35 6.61
N GLN A 78 -20.26 -5.08 6.40
CA GLN A 78 -21.28 -5.26 7.44
C GLN A 78 -20.80 -6.13 8.63
N SER A 79 -19.70 -6.88 8.49
CA SER A 79 -19.16 -7.74 9.55
C SER A 79 -17.78 -7.29 10.06
N ARG A 80 -17.58 -7.38 11.38
CA ARG A 80 -16.33 -6.98 12.06
C ARG A 80 -15.14 -7.84 11.66
N GLU A 81 -15.35 -9.11 11.30
CA GLU A 81 -14.27 -10.01 10.87
C GLU A 81 -13.78 -9.69 9.46
N LEU A 82 -14.69 -9.26 8.56
CA LEU A 82 -14.31 -8.80 7.23
C LEU A 82 -13.62 -7.43 7.28
N CYS A 83 -14.01 -6.54 8.21
CA CYS A 83 -13.33 -5.27 8.46
C CYS A 83 -11.83 -5.46 8.77
N ASP A 84 -11.55 -6.35 9.71
CA ASP A 84 -10.20 -6.50 10.26
C ASP A 84 -9.30 -7.23 9.25
N GLY A 85 -9.83 -8.27 8.60
CA GLY A 85 -9.16 -8.93 7.48
C GLY A 85 -8.90 -7.96 6.33
N TYR A 86 -9.84 -7.08 5.99
CA TYR A 86 -9.67 -6.06 4.94
C TYR A 86 -8.53 -5.09 5.26
N SER A 87 -8.46 -4.58 6.50
CA SER A 87 -7.38 -3.66 6.91
C SER A 87 -6.01 -4.32 6.77
N VAL A 88 -5.84 -5.54 7.28
CA VAL A 88 -4.58 -6.29 7.19
C VAL A 88 -4.23 -6.59 5.73
N CYS A 89 -5.20 -6.98 4.91
CA CYS A 89 -5.00 -7.19 3.48
C CYS A 89 -4.55 -5.91 2.76
N CYS A 90 -5.15 -4.77 3.08
CA CYS A 90 -4.77 -3.48 2.50
C CYS A 90 -3.34 -3.09 2.88
N ASP A 91 -2.97 -3.24 4.15
CA ASP A 91 -1.63 -2.91 4.65
C ASP A 91 -0.56 -3.78 3.96
N VAL A 92 -0.78 -5.10 3.88
CA VAL A 92 0.12 -6.02 3.18
C VAL A 92 0.23 -5.66 1.70
N PHE A 93 -0.88 -5.31 1.05
CA PHE A 93 -0.89 -4.92 -0.35
C PHE A 93 -0.10 -3.61 -0.59
N ILE A 94 -0.32 -2.59 0.26
CA ILE A 94 0.40 -1.32 0.18
C ILE A 94 1.90 -1.54 0.31
N ILE A 95 2.34 -2.32 1.32
CA ILE A 95 3.75 -2.65 1.52
C ILE A 95 4.31 -3.36 0.28
N ALA A 96 3.65 -4.43 -0.19
CA ALA A 96 4.11 -5.16 -1.37
C ALA A 96 4.23 -4.26 -2.62
N SER A 97 3.27 -3.36 -2.82
CA SER A 97 3.27 -2.41 -3.94
C SER A 97 4.42 -1.40 -3.85
N ALA A 98 4.74 -0.93 -2.64
CA ALA A 98 5.84 -0.02 -2.37
C ALA A 98 7.20 -0.70 -2.64
N GLU A 99 7.38 -1.96 -2.23
CA GLU A 99 8.61 -2.71 -2.46
C GLU A 99 8.91 -2.90 -3.96
N VAL A 100 7.89 -3.26 -4.74
CA VAL A 100 8.03 -3.40 -6.20
C VAL A 100 8.42 -2.06 -6.83
N SER A 101 7.81 -0.95 -6.37
CA SER A 101 8.10 0.39 -6.89
C SER A 101 9.54 0.81 -6.57
N HIS A 102 10.01 0.58 -5.34
CA HIS A 102 11.40 0.85 -4.95
C HIS A 102 12.39 0.02 -5.76
N ALA A 103 12.14 -1.28 -5.95
CA ALA A 103 13.00 -2.14 -6.74
C ALA A 103 13.14 -1.65 -8.20
N LEU A 104 12.03 -1.21 -8.81
CA LEU A 104 12.04 -0.63 -10.16
C LEU A 104 12.85 0.68 -10.24
N VAL A 105 12.67 1.57 -9.27
CA VAL A 105 13.43 2.84 -9.19
C VAL A 105 14.92 2.56 -9.02
N LEU A 106 15.29 1.62 -8.13
CA LEU A 106 16.69 1.23 -7.92
C LEU A 106 17.31 0.61 -9.18
N MET A 107 16.59 -0.25 -9.90
CA MET A 107 17.07 -0.83 -11.17
C MET A 107 17.34 0.26 -12.22
N ARG A 108 16.42 1.23 -12.35
CA ARG A 108 16.59 2.36 -13.28
C ARG A 108 17.75 3.26 -12.88
N ALA A 109 17.86 3.58 -11.59
CA ALA A 109 18.97 4.33 -11.03
C ALA A 109 20.31 3.64 -11.31
N TRP A 110 20.37 2.31 -11.11
CA TRP A 110 21.57 1.52 -11.35
C TRP A 110 22.01 1.55 -12.82
N ALA A 111 21.06 1.50 -13.76
CA ALA A 111 21.34 1.61 -15.20
C ALA A 111 21.88 2.99 -15.61
N ILE A 112 21.39 4.08 -14.98
CA ILE A 112 21.78 5.46 -15.29
C ILE A 112 23.19 5.77 -14.73
N TRP A 113 23.50 5.35 -13.51
CA TRP A 113 24.68 5.82 -12.78
C TRP A 113 25.99 5.06 -13.03
N ARG A 114 26.10 4.23 -14.08
CA ARG A 114 27.34 3.55 -14.50
C ARG A 114 28.19 3.03 -13.33
N CYS A 115 27.59 2.27 -12.42
CA CYS A 115 28.30 1.57 -11.33
C CYS A 115 29.11 2.46 -10.36
N GLN A 116 28.76 3.73 -10.14
CA GLN A 116 29.31 4.49 -9.00
C GLN A 116 28.84 3.87 -7.68
N LYS A 117 29.69 3.00 -7.12
CA LYS A 117 29.37 2.14 -5.98
C LYS A 117 28.91 2.92 -4.76
N THR A 118 29.44 4.11 -4.50
CA THR A 118 29.09 4.92 -3.33
C THR A 118 27.61 5.31 -3.30
N LEU A 119 27.06 5.75 -4.43
CA LEU A 119 25.67 6.21 -4.52
C LEU A 119 24.69 5.03 -4.50
N VAL A 120 25.08 3.90 -5.10
CA VAL A 120 24.30 2.65 -5.03
C VAL A 120 24.31 2.11 -3.59
N ILE A 121 25.45 2.09 -2.92
CA ILE A 121 25.56 1.66 -1.52
C ILE A 121 24.74 2.58 -0.61
N SER A 122 24.79 3.91 -0.80
CA SER A 122 24.00 4.84 0.01
C SER A 122 22.50 4.64 -0.20
N LEU A 123 22.04 4.46 -1.44
CA LEU A 123 20.64 4.16 -1.75
C LEU A 123 20.21 2.82 -1.16
N MET A 124 21.06 1.79 -1.23
CA MET A 124 20.76 0.46 -0.67
C MET A 124 20.69 0.50 0.86
N VAL A 125 21.60 1.22 1.53
CA VAL A 125 21.55 1.41 2.98
C VAL A 125 20.31 2.19 3.39
N LEU A 126 19.99 3.28 2.69
CA LEU A 126 18.77 4.03 2.96
C LEU A 126 17.52 3.15 2.77
N TYR A 127 17.46 2.40 1.67
CA TYR A 127 16.36 1.48 1.38
C TYR A 127 16.20 0.39 2.45
N THR A 128 17.29 -0.27 2.87
CA THR A 128 17.21 -1.29 3.93
C THR A 128 16.78 -0.69 5.26
N THR A 129 17.22 0.52 5.61
CA THR A 129 16.77 1.18 6.84
C THR A 129 15.28 1.49 6.83
N VAL A 130 14.75 1.93 5.67
CA VAL A 130 13.31 2.20 5.51
C VAL A 130 12.49 0.92 5.62
N ILE A 131 12.92 -0.18 4.95
CA ILE A 131 12.22 -1.47 5.04
C ILE A 131 12.15 -1.97 6.48
N VAL A 132 13.29 -1.95 7.19
CA VAL A 132 13.34 -2.42 8.57
C VAL A 132 12.39 -1.59 9.43
N ALA A 133 12.37 -0.26 9.27
CA ALA A 133 11.45 0.60 10.00
C ALA A 133 9.97 0.26 9.70
N VAL A 134 9.60 0.11 8.43
CA VAL A 134 8.22 -0.24 8.03
C VAL A 134 7.80 -1.58 8.63
N LEU A 135 8.61 -2.62 8.51
CA LEU A 135 8.29 -3.95 9.06
C LEU A 135 8.13 -3.92 10.58
N THR A 136 8.95 -3.13 11.29
CA THR A 136 8.81 -2.99 12.75
C THR A 136 7.50 -2.31 13.14
N VAL A 137 7.09 -1.26 12.43
CA VAL A 137 5.82 -0.57 12.70
C VAL A 137 4.64 -1.50 12.40
N SER A 138 4.63 -2.14 11.22
CA SER A 138 3.52 -3.01 10.83
C SER A 138 3.36 -4.21 11.76
N THR A 139 4.47 -4.78 12.26
CA THR A 139 4.38 -5.88 13.24
C THR A 139 3.82 -5.41 14.58
N ILE A 140 4.14 -4.18 15.01
CA ILE A 140 3.55 -3.59 16.22
C ILE A 140 2.04 -3.40 16.05
N ASP A 141 1.60 -2.87 14.91
CA ASP A 141 0.18 -2.62 14.63
C ASP A 141 -0.62 -3.93 14.61
N VAL A 142 -0.10 -4.99 13.98
CA VAL A 142 -0.72 -6.32 13.96
C VAL A 142 -0.80 -6.92 15.37
N ILE A 143 0.26 -6.76 16.19
CA ILE A 143 0.26 -7.22 17.58
C ILE A 143 -0.77 -6.44 18.42
N GLN A 144 -0.92 -5.14 18.20
CA GLN A 144 -1.93 -4.34 18.89
C GLN A 144 -3.36 -4.70 18.46
N SER A 145 -3.61 -4.87 17.16
CA SER A 145 -4.92 -5.27 16.65
C SER A 145 -5.33 -6.64 17.19
N SER A 146 -4.42 -7.62 17.14
CA SER A 146 -4.68 -8.95 17.70
C SER A 146 -4.95 -8.90 19.21
N ARG A 147 -4.19 -8.11 19.99
CA ARG A 147 -4.45 -7.91 21.43
C ARG A 147 -5.83 -7.29 21.70
N SER A 148 -6.23 -6.30 20.92
CA SER A 148 -7.55 -5.65 21.02
C SER A 148 -8.69 -6.65 20.76
N MET A 149 -8.53 -7.51 19.76
CA MET A 149 -9.47 -8.61 19.48
C MET A 149 -9.59 -9.61 20.63
N TYR A 150 -8.47 -10.05 21.21
CA TYR A 150 -8.49 -10.96 22.37
C TYR A 150 -9.18 -10.33 23.58
N HIS A 151 -8.96 -9.03 23.83
CA HIS A 151 -9.63 -8.31 24.91
C HIS A 151 -11.14 -8.20 24.67
N SER A 152 -11.58 -8.00 23.42
CA SER A 152 -13.01 -7.97 23.07
C SER A 152 -13.68 -9.34 23.16
N LYS A 153 -12.96 -10.43 22.87
CA LYS A 153 -13.48 -11.81 23.00
C LYS A 153 -13.32 -12.37 24.42
N GLY A 154 -12.57 -11.70 25.30
CA GLY A 154 -12.19 -12.12 26.64
C GLY A 154 -13.06 -11.63 27.79
N LEU A 155 -14.25 -11.06 27.54
CA LEU A 155 -15.24 -10.76 28.59
C LEU A 155 -16.30 -11.87 28.64
N PRO A 156 -16.17 -12.86 29.55
CA PRO A 156 -17.34 -13.58 30.01
C PRO A 156 -18.27 -12.58 30.70
N THR A 157 -19.50 -12.51 30.21
CA THR A 157 -20.67 -12.00 30.91
C THR A 157 -20.76 -12.65 32.29
N ARG A 158 -20.19 -12.00 33.30
CA ARG A 158 -20.54 -12.24 34.68
C ARG A 158 -21.54 -11.15 35.06
N TRP A 159 -22.69 -11.61 35.57
CA TRP A 159 -23.81 -10.85 36.15
C TRP A 159 -24.91 -10.41 35.17
N PHE A 160 -25.83 -11.31 34.83
CA PHE A 160 -27.25 -11.15 35.18
C PHE A 160 -27.95 -12.53 35.14
N LEU A 161 -28.57 -12.87 36.29
CA LEU A 161 -29.20 -14.13 36.73
C LEU A 161 -28.26 -15.22 37.26
#